data_AF-I4DMA1-F1
#
_entry.id   AF-I4DMA1-F1
#
_cell.length_a   1.000
_cell.length_b   1.000
_cell.length_c   1.000
_cell.angle_alpha   90.00
_cell.angle_beta   90.00
_cell.angle_gamma   90.00
#
_symmetry.space_group_name_H-M   'P 1'
#
loop_
_entity.id
_entity.type
_entity.pdbx_description
1 polymer ?
#
loop_
_entity_poly.entity_id
_entity_poly.type
_entity_poly.pdbx_seq_one_letter_code
_entity_poly.pdbx_strand_id
1 'polypeptide(L)'
;MSTKIIKPNAAEADTFETSISQALVELETNSDLKAQLRELYITKAKEIELHNKKSIIIYVPMPKLKAFQKIQIRLVRELEKKFSGKHVVFIGDRKILPKPSHKTRVANKQKRPRSRTLTSVYDAILEDLVFPAEIVGKRIRVKLDGSQLIKVHLDKNQQTTIEHKVDTFQSVYKKLTGREVTFEFPEPYL
;
A
#
# COMPACT_ATOMS: atom_id res chain seq x y z
N MET A 1 -5.32 25.68 10.46
CA MET A 1 -5.81 24.53 9.69
C MET A 1 -4.93 23.33 10.00
N SER A 2 -5.50 22.21 10.44
CA SER A 2 -4.72 20.99 10.69
C SER A 2 -4.28 20.40 9.36
N THR A 3 -2.97 20.30 9.11
CA THR A 3 -2.44 19.60 7.93
C THR A 3 -2.33 18.10 8.26
N LYS A 4 -2.86 17.25 7.37
CA LYS A 4 -2.87 15.79 7.54
C LYS A 4 -1.64 15.10 6.95
N ILE A 5 -0.66 15.88 6.50
CA ILE A 5 0.61 15.39 5.98
C ILE A 5 1.76 15.72 6.92
N ILE A 6 2.53 14.69 7.28
CA ILE A 6 3.75 14.84 8.07
C ILE A 6 4.87 14.08 7.36
N LYS A 7 5.77 14.80 6.71
CA LYS A 7 6.93 14.21 6.05
C LYS A 7 8.05 13.91 7.03
N PRO A 8 8.77 12.78 6.86
CA PRO A 8 10.01 12.55 7.59
C PRO A 8 11.03 13.63 7.20
N ASN A 9 11.78 14.14 8.18
CA ASN A 9 12.81 15.18 8.03
C ASN A 9 12.31 16.58 7.63
N ALA A 10 11.04 16.92 7.90
CA ALA A 10 10.48 18.25 7.64
C ALA A 10 10.60 18.74 6.18
N ALA A 11 10.68 17.81 5.22
CA ALA A 11 10.64 18.16 3.81
C ALA A 11 9.30 18.79 3.43
N GLU A 12 9.30 19.71 2.48
CA GLU A 12 8.09 20.38 1.99
C GLU A 12 7.16 19.39 1.27
N ALA A 13 5.85 19.56 1.45
CA ALA A 13 4.83 18.75 0.81
C ALA A 13 4.71 19.12 -0.68
N ASP A 14 4.54 18.12 -1.54
CA ASP A 14 4.27 18.38 -2.95
C ASP A 14 2.84 18.92 -3.14
N THR A 15 2.58 19.58 -4.26
CA THR A 15 1.26 20.08 -4.65
C THR A 15 0.20 18.97 -4.62
N PHE A 16 0.54 17.80 -5.16
CA PHE A 16 -0.33 16.62 -5.17
C PHE A 16 -0.63 16.10 -3.76
N GLU A 17 0.40 16.03 -2.91
CA GLU A 17 0.24 15.57 -1.53
C GLU A 17 -0.57 16.55 -0.68
N THR A 18 -0.43 17.85 -0.96
CA THR A 18 -1.24 18.90 -0.34
C THR A 18 -2.71 18.76 -0.72
N SER A 19 -3.01 18.43 -1.99
CA SER A 19 -4.38 18.13 -2.44
C SER A 19 -4.99 16.94 -1.69
N ILE A 20 -4.23 15.87 -1.49
CA ILE A 20 -4.70 14.70 -0.70
C ILE A 20 -4.87 15.07 0.77
N SER A 21 -3.97 15.85 1.35
CA SER A 21 -4.11 16.34 2.72
C SER A 21 -5.38 17.17 2.89
N GLN A 22 -5.68 18.08 1.95
CA GLN A 22 -6.92 18.87 1.97
C GLN A 22 -8.15 17.98 1.87
N ALA A 23 -8.14 16.96 1.00
CA ALA A 23 -9.21 15.98 0.94
C ALA A 23 -9.46 15.27 2.27
N LEU A 24 -8.42 14.87 2.99
CA LEU A 24 -8.58 14.23 4.31
C LEU A 24 -9.16 15.19 5.36
N VAL A 25 -8.83 16.48 5.32
CA VAL A 25 -9.38 17.49 6.24
C VAL A 25 -10.85 17.78 5.96
N GLU A 26 -11.24 17.83 4.69
CA GLU A 26 -12.65 17.97 4.31
C GLU A 26 -13.48 16.77 4.77
N LEU A 27 -12.95 15.55 4.60
CA LEU A 27 -13.62 14.33 5.08
C LEU A 27 -13.73 14.33 6.62
N GLU A 28 -12.72 14.81 7.35
CA GLU A 28 -12.81 14.96 8.80
C GLU A 28 -13.93 15.92 9.22
N THR A 29 -14.23 16.94 8.42
CA THR A 29 -15.23 17.96 8.77
C THR A 29 -16.65 17.52 8.41
N ASN A 30 -16.81 16.81 7.30
CA ASN A 30 -18.11 16.54 6.68
C ASN A 30 -18.65 15.12 6.89
N SER A 31 -17.86 14.22 7.48
CA SER A 31 -18.24 12.81 7.63
C SER A 31 -18.26 12.35 9.09
N ASP A 32 -18.97 11.25 9.34
CA ASP A 32 -18.95 10.54 10.62
C ASP A 32 -17.57 9.98 10.99
N LEU A 33 -16.58 10.04 10.06
CA LEU A 33 -15.20 9.60 10.27
C LEU A 33 -14.37 10.60 11.07
N LYS A 34 -14.95 11.74 11.48
CA LYS A 34 -14.27 12.80 12.24
C LYS A 34 -13.46 12.31 13.43
N ALA A 35 -14.05 11.46 14.28
CA ALA A 35 -13.40 10.96 15.48
C ALA A 35 -12.18 10.07 15.15
N GLN A 36 -12.26 9.30 14.07
CA GLN A 36 -11.23 8.37 13.65
C GLN A 36 -10.10 9.06 12.87
N LEU A 37 -10.45 10.04 12.01
CA LEU A 37 -9.48 10.76 11.17
C LEU A 37 -8.67 11.80 11.94
N ARG A 38 -9.13 12.29 13.10
CA ARG A 38 -8.47 13.36 13.87
C ARG A 38 -6.99 13.10 14.15
N GLU A 39 -6.64 11.89 14.58
CA GLU A 39 -5.26 11.51 14.93
C GLU A 39 -4.47 10.91 13.75
N LEU A 40 -5.13 10.69 12.62
CA LEU A 40 -4.52 10.04 11.47
C LEU A 40 -3.85 11.08 10.57
N TYR A 41 -2.69 10.71 10.04
CA TYR A 41 -1.93 11.51 9.10
C TYR A 41 -1.22 10.59 8.11
N ILE A 42 -0.86 11.15 6.96
CA ILE A 42 -0.13 10.47 5.89
C ILE A 42 1.32 10.94 5.86
N THR A 43 2.23 10.09 5.39
CA THR A 43 3.64 10.47 5.23
C THR A 43 3.95 11.01 3.85
N LYS A 44 3.43 10.35 2.82
CA LYS A 44 3.71 10.63 1.41
C LYS A 44 2.52 10.22 0.57
N ALA A 45 2.39 10.78 -0.63
CA ALA A 45 1.49 10.26 -1.64
C ALA A 45 2.14 10.30 -3.02
N LYS A 46 1.80 9.32 -3.86
CA LYS A 46 2.32 9.21 -5.22
C LYS A 46 1.21 8.84 -6.18
N GLU A 47 1.18 9.50 -7.33
CA GLU A 47 0.36 9.08 -8.45
C GLU A 47 1.18 8.16 -9.36
N ILE A 48 0.56 7.06 -9.82
CA ILE A 48 1.15 6.11 -10.77
C ILE A 48 0.21 5.99 -11.97
N GLU A 49 0.77 6.07 -13.16
CA GLU A 49 0.04 5.86 -14.41
C GLU A 49 0.10 4.38 -14.84
N LEU A 50 -1.06 3.82 -15.12
CA LEU A 50 -1.32 2.41 -15.41
C LEU A 50 -2.11 2.29 -16.71
N HIS A 51 -1.43 2.08 -17.85
CA HIS A 51 -2.08 1.76 -19.14
C HIS A 51 -3.33 2.63 -19.42
N ASN A 52 -3.19 3.96 -19.26
CA ASN A 52 -4.20 5.02 -19.38
C ASN A 52 -5.12 5.28 -18.17
N LYS A 53 -5.04 4.53 -17.07
CA LYS A 53 -5.69 4.84 -15.79
C LYS A 53 -4.66 5.37 -14.79
N LYS A 54 -4.98 6.41 -14.03
CA LYS A 54 -4.12 6.87 -12.93
C LYS A 54 -4.57 6.23 -11.61
N SER A 55 -3.62 5.82 -10.79
CA SER A 55 -3.87 5.27 -9.46
C SER A 55 -3.06 6.02 -8.42
N ILE A 56 -3.64 6.18 -7.24
CA ILE A 56 -3.08 6.98 -6.16
C ILE A 56 -2.61 6.03 -5.06
N ILE A 57 -1.35 6.15 -4.69
CA ILE A 57 -0.77 5.45 -3.55
C ILE A 57 -0.60 6.45 -2.41
N ILE A 58 -1.21 6.13 -1.27
CA ILE A 58 -1.08 6.92 -0.05
C ILE A 58 -0.24 6.13 0.94
N TYR A 59 0.88 6.72 1.36
CA TYR A 59 1.75 6.14 2.37
C TYR A 59 1.30 6.55 3.77
N VAL A 60 1.10 5.53 4.61
CA VAL A 60 0.63 5.67 5.98
C VAL A 60 1.77 5.32 6.94
N PRO A 61 1.96 6.08 8.04
CA PRO A 61 2.89 5.68 9.09
C PRO A 61 2.54 4.28 9.62
N MET A 62 3.53 3.37 9.67
CA MET A 62 3.31 1.99 10.11
C MET A 62 2.53 1.85 11.44
N PRO A 63 2.77 2.67 12.49
CA PRO A 63 2.00 2.57 13.73
C PRO A 63 0.50 2.86 13.59
N LYS A 64 0.11 3.68 12.60
CA LYS A 64 -1.28 4.09 12.37
C LYS A 64 -1.99 3.25 11.30
N LEU A 65 -1.29 2.35 10.61
CA LEU A 65 -1.82 1.51 9.53
C LEU A 65 -3.06 0.72 9.95
N LYS A 66 -3.04 0.06 11.12
CA LYS A 66 -4.20 -0.69 11.64
C LYS A 66 -5.43 0.19 11.89
N ALA A 67 -5.21 1.46 12.27
CA ALA A 67 -6.32 2.41 12.45
C ALA A 67 -6.91 2.84 11.11
N PHE A 68 -6.07 3.02 10.08
CA PHE A 68 -6.54 3.23 8.71
C PHE A 68 -7.33 2.02 8.17
N GLN A 69 -6.86 0.79 8.38
CA GLN A 69 -7.55 -0.43 7.94
C GLN A 69 -9.00 -0.52 8.44
N LYS A 70 -9.27 -0.12 9.69
CA LYS A 70 -10.63 -0.11 10.25
C LYS A 70 -11.60 0.78 9.46
N ILE A 71 -11.10 1.86 8.87
CA ILE A 71 -11.91 2.84 8.13
C ILE A 71 -11.70 2.77 6.62
N GLN A 72 -10.79 1.90 6.16
CA GLN A 72 -10.24 1.93 4.80
C GLN A 72 -11.31 1.73 3.74
N ILE A 73 -12.29 0.84 3.95
CA ILE A 73 -13.36 0.58 2.96
C ILE A 73 -14.16 1.86 2.69
N ARG A 74 -14.54 2.60 3.75
CA ARG A 74 -15.28 3.87 3.62
C ARG A 74 -14.40 4.98 3.07
N LEU A 75 -13.19 5.11 3.61
CA LEU A 75 -12.24 6.15 3.23
C LEU A 75 -11.81 6.04 1.75
N VAL A 76 -11.55 4.83 1.27
CA VAL A 76 -11.22 4.59 -0.15
C VAL A 76 -12.39 5.03 -1.03
N ARG A 77 -13.64 4.67 -0.70
CA ARG A 77 -14.81 5.08 -1.49
C ARG A 77 -14.97 6.59 -1.59
N GLU A 78 -14.79 7.31 -0.48
CA GLU A 78 -14.89 8.78 -0.45
C GLU A 78 -13.76 9.45 -1.25
N LEU A 79 -12.54 8.95 -1.12
CA LEU A 79 -11.40 9.46 -1.89
C LEU A 79 -11.54 9.14 -3.39
N GLU A 80 -11.95 7.94 -3.76
CA GLU A 80 -12.18 7.56 -5.16
C GLU A 80 -13.27 8.43 -5.79
N LYS A 81 -14.35 8.74 -5.06
CA LYS A 81 -15.38 9.69 -5.51
C LYS A 81 -14.80 11.09 -5.75
N LYS A 82 -13.92 11.58 -4.87
CA LYS A 82 -13.30 12.91 -5.00
C LYS A 82 -12.27 12.98 -6.13
N PHE A 83 -11.53 11.91 -6.36
CA PHE A 83 -10.48 11.83 -7.39
C PHE A 83 -10.97 11.20 -8.70
N SER A 84 -12.22 11.46 -9.09
CA SER A 84 -12.79 11.09 -10.40
C SER A 84 -12.72 9.58 -10.71
N GLY A 85 -12.88 8.73 -9.70
CA GLY A 85 -12.86 7.27 -9.84
C GLY A 85 -11.46 6.65 -9.98
N LYS A 86 -10.39 7.42 -9.79
CA LYS A 86 -9.02 6.88 -9.74
C LYS A 86 -8.88 5.92 -8.57
N HIS A 87 -8.32 4.74 -8.81
CA HIS A 87 -8.11 3.76 -7.73
C HIS A 87 -7.15 4.29 -6.67
N VAL A 88 -7.58 4.25 -5.40
CA VAL A 88 -6.77 4.68 -4.24
C VAL A 88 -6.36 3.46 -3.44
N VAL A 89 -5.06 3.35 -3.12
CA VAL A 89 -4.49 2.25 -2.33
C VAL A 89 -3.63 2.80 -1.19
N PHE A 90 -3.79 2.22 -0.01
CA PHE A 90 -3.01 2.57 1.17
C PHE A 90 -1.86 1.59 1.36
N ILE A 91 -0.66 2.11 1.63
CA ILE A 91 0.54 1.29 1.88
C ILE A 91 1.24 1.82 3.13
N GLY A 92 1.68 0.92 4.01
CA GLY A 92 2.56 1.28 5.12
C GLY A 92 3.92 1.78 4.66
N ASP A 93 4.35 2.95 5.14
CA ASP A 93 5.69 3.47 4.93
C ASP A 93 6.72 2.65 5.73
N ARG A 94 7.18 1.56 5.11
CA ARG A 94 8.15 0.62 5.69
C ARG A 94 9.56 0.95 5.21
N LYS A 95 10.51 1.01 6.15
CA LYS A 95 11.93 1.22 5.84
C LYS A 95 12.69 -0.10 5.78
N ILE A 96 13.19 -0.41 4.59
CA ILE A 96 14.09 -1.55 4.32
C ILE A 96 15.50 -1.16 4.79
N LEU A 97 16.09 -1.96 5.69
CA LEU A 97 17.50 -1.82 6.04
C LEU A 97 18.35 -2.65 5.08
N PRO A 98 19.57 -2.22 4.72
CA PRO A 98 20.47 -3.01 3.88
C PRO A 98 20.89 -4.31 4.58
N LYS A 99 21.20 -5.36 3.80
CA LYS A 99 21.75 -6.60 4.35
C LYS A 99 23.15 -6.30 4.92
N PRO A 100 23.44 -6.65 6.18
CA PRO A 100 24.80 -6.51 6.71
C PRO A 100 25.75 -7.39 5.90
N SER A 101 26.82 -6.80 5.40
CA SER A 101 27.91 -7.46 4.66
C SER A 101 29.25 -7.09 5.29
N HIS A 102 30.27 -7.90 5.07
CA HIS A 102 31.62 -7.62 5.58
C HIS A 102 32.20 -6.30 4.99
N LYS A 103 31.68 -5.85 3.85
CA LYS A 103 32.10 -4.62 3.15
C LYS A 103 31.24 -3.39 3.48
N THR A 104 30.38 -3.45 4.51
CA THR A 104 29.48 -2.32 4.81
C THR A 104 30.27 -1.15 5.42
N ARG A 105 30.18 0.05 4.83
CA ARG A 105 30.91 1.25 5.27
C ARG A 105 30.62 1.66 6.72
N VAL A 106 29.40 1.38 7.20
CA VAL A 106 28.97 1.67 8.56
C VAL A 106 28.78 0.36 9.30
N ALA A 107 29.54 0.17 10.37
CA ALA A 107 29.37 -0.97 11.26
C ALA A 107 28.00 -0.89 11.94
N ASN A 108 27.16 -1.90 11.71
CA ASN A 108 25.85 -1.99 12.37
C ASN A 108 26.06 -2.42 13.83
N LYS A 109 25.94 -1.48 14.77
CA LYS A 109 26.00 -1.79 16.21
C LYS A 109 24.85 -2.68 16.68
N GLN A 110 23.70 -2.60 16.00
CA GLN A 110 22.49 -3.36 16.32
C GLN A 110 22.17 -4.38 15.23
N LYS A 111 21.67 -5.56 15.65
CA LYS A 111 21.16 -6.58 14.73
C LYS A 111 19.99 -6.05 13.89
N ARG A 112 20.04 -6.28 12.58
CA ARG A 112 18.94 -5.95 11.66
C ARG A 112 17.67 -6.74 12.04
N PRO A 113 16.54 -6.08 12.33
CA PRO A 113 15.27 -6.76 12.57
C PRO A 113 14.75 -7.46 11.31
N ARG A 114 14.12 -8.65 11.47
CA ARG A 114 13.53 -9.40 10.34
C ARG A 114 12.44 -8.60 9.62
N SER A 115 11.65 -7.82 10.35
CA SER A 115 10.60 -6.94 9.82
C SER A 115 11.12 -5.84 8.88
N ARG A 116 12.43 -5.54 8.92
CA ARG A 116 13.07 -4.52 8.05
C ARG A 116 13.92 -5.17 6.96
N THR A 117 13.61 -6.42 6.62
CA THR A 117 14.22 -7.12 5.49
C THR A 117 13.45 -6.84 4.20
N LEU A 118 14.15 -6.88 3.05
CA LEU A 118 13.52 -6.61 1.75
C LEU A 118 12.36 -7.58 1.48
N THR A 119 12.57 -8.87 1.74
CA THR A 119 11.55 -9.91 1.56
C THR A 119 10.34 -9.67 2.46
N SER A 120 10.55 -9.47 3.77
CA SER A 120 9.45 -9.23 4.71
C SER A 120 8.66 -7.95 4.37
N VAL A 121 9.33 -6.89 3.93
CA VAL A 121 8.65 -5.65 3.51
C VAL A 121 7.86 -5.88 2.21
N TYR A 122 8.38 -6.67 1.27
CA TYR A 122 7.68 -6.97 0.02
C TYR A 122 6.45 -7.84 0.22
N ASP A 123 6.48 -8.77 1.19
CA ASP A 123 5.30 -9.55 1.57
C ASP A 123 4.26 -8.66 2.26
N ALA A 124 4.68 -7.80 3.19
CA ALA A 124 3.78 -6.89 3.88
C ALA A 124 3.18 -5.79 2.97
N ILE A 125 3.88 -5.39 1.90
CA ILE A 125 3.29 -4.51 0.88
C ILE A 125 2.18 -5.24 0.11
N LEU A 126 2.34 -6.54 -0.20
CA LEU A 126 1.26 -7.30 -0.87
C LEU A 126 0.00 -7.33 -0.01
N GLU A 127 0.14 -7.62 1.28
CA GLU A 127 -0.97 -7.65 2.23
C GLU A 127 -1.71 -6.31 2.30
N ASP A 128 -0.98 -5.18 2.35
CA ASP A 128 -1.60 -3.86 2.38
C ASP A 128 -2.36 -3.54 1.09
N LEU A 129 -1.82 -3.93 -0.07
CA LEU A 129 -2.41 -3.65 -1.37
C LEU A 129 -3.77 -4.31 -1.53
N VAL A 130 -3.92 -5.53 -1.03
CA VAL A 130 -5.12 -6.34 -1.26
C VAL A 130 -6.20 -6.18 -0.20
N PHE A 131 -5.95 -5.41 0.86
CA PHE A 131 -6.96 -5.14 1.88
C PHE A 131 -8.23 -4.52 1.26
N PRO A 132 -9.44 -5.03 1.55
CA PRO A 132 -9.80 -5.94 2.65
C PRO A 132 -9.56 -7.45 2.44
N ALA A 133 -9.18 -7.93 1.26
CA ALA A 133 -8.99 -9.35 1.04
C ALA A 133 -7.76 -9.85 1.77
N GLU A 134 -7.87 -11.05 2.31
CA GLU A 134 -6.74 -11.75 2.89
C GLU A 134 -6.10 -12.66 1.84
N ILE A 135 -4.78 -12.78 1.92
CA ILE A 135 -4.01 -13.70 1.09
C ILE A 135 -4.11 -15.09 1.71
N VAL A 136 -4.85 -16.00 1.07
CA VAL A 136 -5.02 -17.39 1.51
C VAL A 136 -3.79 -18.22 1.17
N GLY A 137 -3.09 -17.87 0.09
CA GLY A 137 -1.93 -18.61 -0.35
C GLY A 137 -1.05 -17.83 -1.30
N LYS A 138 0.20 -18.28 -1.43
CA LYS A 138 1.18 -17.67 -2.32
C LYS A 138 2.01 -18.77 -2.97
N ARG A 139 2.04 -18.78 -4.30
CA ARG A 139 2.84 -19.70 -5.11
C ARG A 139 3.81 -18.89 -5.95
N ILE A 140 5.06 -19.32 -6.02
CA ILE A 140 6.07 -18.69 -6.88
C ILE A 140 6.36 -19.66 -8.00
N ARG A 141 5.98 -19.29 -9.22
CA ARG A 141 6.32 -20.04 -10.43
C ARG A 141 7.62 -19.50 -10.98
N VAL A 142 8.65 -20.35 -11.04
CA VAL A 142 9.90 -20.05 -11.75
C VAL A 142 9.73 -20.53 -13.19
N LYS A 143 9.93 -19.64 -14.16
CA LYS A 143 9.88 -19.94 -15.59
C LYS A 143 11.25 -20.46 -16.07
N LEU A 144 11.31 -21.02 -17.28
CA LEU A 144 12.53 -21.56 -17.88
C LEU A 144 13.62 -20.51 -18.09
N ASP A 145 13.23 -19.25 -18.29
CA ASP A 145 14.12 -18.09 -18.39
C ASP A 145 14.68 -17.63 -17.03
N GLY A 146 14.31 -18.30 -15.94
CA GLY A 146 14.68 -17.94 -14.56
C GLY A 146 13.83 -16.82 -13.96
N SER A 147 12.90 -16.23 -14.73
CA SER A 147 11.98 -15.21 -14.20
C SER A 147 11.00 -15.82 -13.20
N GLN A 148 10.64 -15.05 -12.18
CA GLN A 148 9.72 -15.48 -11.13
C GLN A 148 8.38 -14.75 -11.28
N LEU A 149 7.30 -15.52 -11.38
CA LEU A 149 5.93 -15.02 -11.34
C LEU A 149 5.31 -15.41 -10.00
N ILE A 150 4.90 -14.41 -9.21
CA ILE A 150 4.25 -14.64 -7.93
C ILE A 150 2.74 -14.73 -8.15
N LYS A 151 2.16 -15.91 -7.96
CA LYS A 151 0.72 -16.14 -7.94
C LYS A 151 0.19 -16.01 -6.52
N VAL A 152 -0.61 -14.98 -6.27
CA VAL A 152 -1.21 -14.70 -4.97
C VAL A 152 -2.66 -15.17 -5.01
N HIS A 153 -3.04 -16.02 -4.07
CA HIS A 153 -4.39 -16.50 -3.91
C HIS A 153 -5.12 -15.61 -2.90
N LEU A 154 -6.20 -14.97 -3.33
CA LEU A 154 -7.05 -14.12 -2.49
C LEU A 154 -8.30 -14.87 -2.05
N ASP A 155 -8.89 -14.47 -0.93
CA ASP A 155 -10.17 -15.02 -0.47
C ASP A 155 -11.29 -14.78 -1.50
N LYS A 156 -11.97 -15.87 -1.90
CA LYS A 156 -13.06 -15.86 -2.89
C LYS A 156 -14.27 -15.06 -2.40
N ASN A 157 -14.50 -14.97 -1.08
CA ASN A 157 -15.63 -14.21 -0.52
C ASN A 157 -15.57 -12.72 -0.86
N GLN A 158 -14.37 -12.18 -1.11
CA GLN A 158 -14.16 -10.76 -1.38
C GLN A 158 -13.97 -10.45 -2.87
N GLN A 159 -14.15 -11.45 -3.76
CA GLN A 159 -13.91 -11.32 -5.19
C GLN A 159 -14.66 -10.12 -5.79
N THR A 160 -15.96 -10.00 -5.52
CA THR A 160 -16.81 -8.91 -6.07
C THR A 160 -16.30 -7.52 -5.72
N THR A 161 -15.64 -7.36 -4.57
CA THR A 161 -15.18 -6.06 -4.09
C THR A 161 -13.80 -5.69 -4.64
N ILE A 162 -12.95 -6.67 -4.94
CA ILE A 162 -11.54 -6.44 -5.25
C ILE A 162 -11.17 -6.74 -6.70
N GLU A 163 -11.93 -7.59 -7.39
CA GLU A 163 -11.64 -8.04 -8.75
C GLU A 163 -11.36 -6.88 -9.72
N HIS A 164 -12.14 -5.80 -9.63
CA HIS A 164 -11.96 -4.61 -10.48
C HIS A 164 -10.67 -3.81 -10.21
N LYS A 165 -9.93 -4.08 -9.12
CA LYS A 165 -8.66 -3.43 -8.76
C LYS A 165 -7.43 -4.32 -8.94
N VAL A 166 -7.60 -5.58 -9.34
CA VAL A 166 -6.52 -6.57 -9.46
C VAL A 166 -5.39 -6.09 -10.38
N ASP A 167 -5.74 -5.54 -11.55
CA ASP A 167 -4.78 -5.00 -12.51
C ASP A 167 -3.98 -3.82 -11.94
N THR A 168 -4.64 -3.01 -11.13
CA THR A 168 -4.01 -1.89 -10.41
C THR A 168 -3.00 -2.41 -9.40
N PHE A 169 -3.36 -3.43 -8.61
CA PHE A 169 -2.45 -4.01 -7.62
C PHE A 169 -1.22 -4.63 -8.25
N GLN A 170 -1.38 -5.36 -9.36
CA GLN A 170 -0.27 -5.95 -10.09
C GLN A 170 0.72 -4.88 -10.54
N SER A 171 0.21 -3.81 -11.13
CA SER A 171 1.04 -2.76 -11.69
C SER A 171 1.71 -1.90 -10.62
N VAL A 172 0.98 -1.58 -9.54
CA VAL A 172 1.53 -0.89 -8.37
C VAL A 172 2.65 -1.71 -7.76
N TYR A 173 2.44 -3.01 -7.54
CA TYR A 173 3.46 -3.88 -6.96
C TYR A 173 4.70 -3.98 -7.85
N LYS A 174 4.51 -4.13 -9.17
CA LYS A 174 5.60 -4.14 -10.15
C LYS A 174 6.38 -2.83 -10.13
N LYS A 175 5.73 -1.67 -10.02
CA LYS A 175 6.42 -0.37 -9.96
C LYS A 175 7.19 -0.17 -8.65
N LEU A 176 6.69 -0.67 -7.52
CA LEU A 176 7.33 -0.52 -6.22
C LEU A 176 8.47 -1.51 -5.98
N THR A 177 8.35 -2.74 -6.48
CA THR A 177 9.27 -3.84 -6.15
C THR A 177 10.06 -4.38 -7.33
N GLY A 178 9.63 -4.08 -8.56
CA GLY A 178 10.18 -4.68 -9.79
C GLY A 178 9.79 -6.14 -10.01
N ARG A 179 8.94 -6.72 -9.16
CA ARG A 179 8.52 -8.13 -9.26
C ARG A 179 7.15 -8.27 -9.91
N GLU A 180 6.97 -9.32 -10.69
CA GLU A 180 5.69 -9.63 -11.33
C GLU A 180 4.81 -10.47 -10.41
N VAL A 181 3.55 -10.04 -10.28
CA VAL A 181 2.53 -10.69 -9.46
C VAL A 181 1.27 -10.87 -10.29
N THR A 182 0.57 -11.98 -10.07
CA THR A 182 -0.78 -12.22 -10.57
C THR A 182 -1.67 -12.62 -9.41
N PHE A 183 -2.88 -12.09 -9.33
CA PHE A 183 -3.86 -12.42 -8.30
C PHE A 183 -4.88 -13.40 -8.84
N GLU A 184 -5.20 -14.43 -8.07
CA GLU A 184 -6.12 -15.51 -8.44
C GLU A 184 -7.09 -15.75 -7.28
N PHE A 185 -8.35 -16.07 -7.59
CA PHE A 185 -9.35 -16.51 -6.61
C PHE A 185 -9.50 -18.03 -6.74
N PRO A 186 -8.85 -18.84 -5.87
CA PRO A 186 -8.94 -20.28 -5.98
C PRO A 186 -10.36 -20.76 -5.65
N GLU A 187 -10.79 -21.82 -6.31
CA GLU A 187 -11.99 -22.54 -5.89
C GLU A 187 -11.67 -23.41 -4.67
N PRO A 188 -12.62 -23.56 -3.72
CA PRO A 188 -12.47 -24.52 -2.65
C PRO A 188 -12.24 -25.91 -3.26
N TYR A 189 -11.23 -26.63 -2.77
CA TYR A 189 -11.10 -28.05 -3.10
C TYR A 189 -12.30 -28.77 -2.46
N LEU A 190 -13.18 -29.30 -3.31
CA LEU A 190 -14.30 -30.17 -2.91
C LEU A 190 -13.78 -31.47 -2.29
#